data_AF-A0A9Q3GMG0-F1
#
_entry.id   AF-A0A9Q3GMG0-F1
#
_cell.length_a   1.000
_cell.length_b   1.000
_cell.length_c   1.000
_cell.angle_alpha   90.00
_cell.angle_beta   90.00
_cell.angle_gamma   90.00
#
_symmetry.space_group_name_H-M   'P 1'
#
loop_
_entity.id
_entity.type
_entity.pdbx_description
1 polymer ?
#
loop_
_entity_poly.entity_id
_entity_poly.type
_entity_poly.pdbx_seq_one_letter_code
_entity_poly.pdbx_strand_id
1 'polypeptide(L)'
;MENKHDRKLKKLVSNGGGEFLNNQFKELLYKCGFIHIFSPPETPQHNGYAEQENRTILEKAICLIHPTNLSKSFWAEAIDTAVLLSNLIPTISRNNKSPHLLWYNNPGRINRLKTFGFRAVIFNHHKHRDWKLAPPGSEGIFLGDENKNTSY
;
A
#
# COMPACT_ATOMS: atom_id res chain seq x y z
N MET A 1 1.77 14.26 17.49
CA MET A 1 1.87 12.81 17.17
C MET A 1 3.15 12.61 16.38
N GLU A 2 4.15 11.99 17.02
CA GLU A 2 5.31 11.44 16.32
C GLU A 2 4.84 10.36 15.34
N ASN A 3 5.44 10.30 14.15
CA ASN A 3 5.34 9.07 13.38
C ASN A 3 6.00 7.95 14.20
N LYS A 4 5.69 6.68 13.88
CA LYS A 4 6.27 5.50 14.54
C LYS A 4 7.82 5.44 14.58
N HIS A 5 8.53 6.44 14.02
CA HIS A 5 9.98 6.45 13.85
C HIS A 5 10.66 7.71 14.38
N ASP A 6 9.95 8.56 15.12
CA ASP A 6 10.52 9.78 15.70
C ASP A 6 11.15 10.73 14.65
N ARG A 7 10.71 10.61 13.39
CA ARG A 7 11.15 11.44 12.27
C ARG A 7 10.14 12.54 12.06
N LYS A 8 10.50 13.80 12.26
CA LYS A 8 9.59 14.93 12.00
C LYS A 8 9.32 15.04 10.50
N LEU A 9 8.14 14.66 10.04
CA LEU A 9 7.69 14.99 8.68
C LEU A 9 7.53 16.51 8.61
N LYS A 10 8.30 17.16 7.72
CA LYS A 10 8.47 18.62 7.77
C LYS A 10 7.44 19.38 6.93
N LYS A 11 7.09 18.84 5.76
CA LYS A 11 6.29 19.56 4.76
C LYS A 11 5.37 18.59 4.02
N LEU A 12 4.12 18.98 3.82
CA LEU A 12 3.19 18.37 2.89
C LEU A 12 2.94 19.35 1.76
N VAL A 13 3.10 18.91 0.51
CA VAL A 13 2.75 19.71 -0.67
C VAL A 13 1.50 19.08 -1.29
N SER A 14 0.44 19.85 -1.46
CA SER A 14 -0.76 19.40 -2.18
C SER A 14 -1.17 20.41 -3.24
N ASN A 15 -1.96 19.97 -4.21
CA ASN A 15 -2.69 20.89 -5.07
C ASN A 15 -3.74 21.65 -4.25
N GLY A 16 -4.23 22.77 -4.80
CA GLY A 16 -5.28 23.60 -4.18
C GLY A 16 -6.67 22.98 -4.19
N GLY A 17 -6.80 21.64 -4.22
CA GLY A 17 -8.08 20.94 -4.18
C GLY A 17 -8.87 21.30 -2.91
N GLY A 18 -10.19 21.43 -3.03
CA GLY A 18 -11.07 21.88 -1.94
C GLY A 18 -10.97 21.01 -0.68
N GLU A 19 -10.70 19.72 -0.85
CA GLU A 19 -10.46 18.75 0.21
C GLU A 19 -9.22 19.08 1.06
N PHE A 20 -8.20 19.71 0.47
CA PHE A 20 -6.97 20.14 1.15
C PHE A 20 -7.09 21.54 1.75
N LEU A 21 -8.14 22.29 1.41
CA LEU A 21 -8.35 23.67 1.86
C LEU A 21 -9.17 23.76 3.15
N ASN A 22 -9.81 22.67 3.56
CA ASN A 22 -10.72 22.68 4.70
C ASN A 22 -9.97 22.90 6.04
N ASN A 23 -10.65 23.53 7.00
CA ASN A 23 -10.04 23.86 8.30
C ASN A 23 -9.75 22.62 9.15
N GLN A 24 -10.54 21.56 9.02
CA GLN A 24 -10.32 20.30 9.75
C GLN A 24 -8.98 19.65 9.38
N PHE A 25 -8.63 19.68 8.09
CA PHE A 25 -7.40 19.15 7.53
C PHE A 25 -6.22 20.03 7.93
N LYS A 26 -6.35 21.37 7.89
CA LYS A 26 -5.34 22.29 8.42
C LYS A 26 -5.06 22.05 9.90
N GLU A 27 -6.10 21.90 10.72
CA GLU A 27 -5.96 21.58 12.14
C GLU A 27 -5.28 20.23 12.36
N LEU A 28 -5.63 19.21 11.56
CA LEU A 28 -5.01 17.89 11.62
C LEU A 28 -3.52 17.97 11.30
N LEU A 29 -3.13 18.68 10.23
CA LEU A 29 -1.74 18.87 9.86
C LEU A 29 -0.97 19.65 10.92
N TYR A 30 -1.57 20.70 11.49
CA TYR A 30 -1.00 21.47 12.59
C TYR A 30 -0.76 20.59 13.83
N LYS A 31 -1.76 19.81 14.26
CA LYS A 31 -1.64 18.84 15.37
C LYS A 31 -0.57 17.78 15.12
N CYS A 32 -0.38 17.40 13.87
CA CYS A 32 0.65 16.45 13.45
C CYS A 32 2.02 17.11 13.21
N GLY A 33 2.14 18.44 13.31
CA GLY A 33 3.39 19.18 13.17
C GLY A 33 3.87 19.37 11.72
N PHE A 34 2.99 19.24 10.74
CA PHE A 34 3.29 19.45 9.32
C PHE A 34 3.14 20.91 8.91
N ILE A 35 4.04 21.38 8.05
CA ILE A 35 3.84 22.61 7.29
C ILE A 35 3.13 22.24 5.98
N HIS A 36 1.91 22.71 5.79
CA HIS A 36 1.17 22.54 4.55
C HIS A 36 1.54 23.64 3.55
N ILE A 37 2.04 23.25 2.39
CA ILE A 37 2.36 24.15 1.29
C ILE A 37 1.41 23.81 0.14
N PHE A 38 0.70 24.80 -0.35
CA PHE A 38 -0.07 24.65 -1.58
C PHE A 38 0.85 24.89 -2.77
N SER A 39 0.86 23.97 -3.73
CA SER A 39 1.50 24.26 -5.01
C SER A 39 0.75 25.42 -5.68
N PRO A 40 1.44 26.46 -6.16
CA PRO A 40 0.80 27.52 -6.95
C PRO A 40 -0.05 26.92 -8.08
N PRO A 41 -1.19 27.56 -8.44
CA PRO A 41 -1.91 27.20 -9.66
C PRO A 41 -0.91 27.13 -10.81
N GLU A 42 -1.00 26.09 -11.63
CA GLU A 42 -0.14 25.88 -12.81
C GLU A 42 1.33 25.53 -12.53
N THR A 43 1.66 24.96 -11.36
CA THR A 43 2.98 24.29 -11.13
C THR A 43 2.89 22.77 -11.06
N PRO A 44 2.54 22.08 -12.17
CA PRO A 44 2.46 20.62 -12.22
C PRO A 44 3.77 19.93 -11.83
N GLN A 45 4.92 20.61 -11.90
CA GLN A 45 6.22 20.05 -11.50
C GLN A 45 6.29 19.71 -10.01
N HIS A 46 5.59 20.45 -9.13
CA HIS A 46 5.59 20.19 -7.70
C HIS A 46 4.72 18.98 -7.31
N ASN A 47 3.64 18.73 -8.04
CA ASN A 47 2.77 17.57 -7.84
C ASN A 47 3.12 16.39 -8.76
N GLY A 48 4.01 16.61 -9.74
CA GLY A 48 4.31 15.65 -10.79
C GLY A 48 4.85 14.32 -10.26
N TYR A 49 5.61 14.34 -9.17
CA TYR A 49 6.05 13.12 -8.50
C TYR A 49 4.87 12.32 -7.91
N ALA A 50 3.92 12.99 -7.25
CA ALA A 50 2.75 12.32 -6.69
C ALA A 50 1.81 11.81 -7.79
N GLU A 51 1.60 12.59 -8.84
CA GLU A 51 0.79 12.19 -10.00
C GLU A 51 1.43 11.00 -10.75
N GLN A 52 2.74 11.04 -10.94
CA GLN A 52 3.49 9.96 -11.58
C GLN A 52 3.38 8.66 -10.76
N GLU A 53 3.60 8.73 -9.45
CA GLU A 53 3.49 7.55 -8.58
C GLU A 53 2.05 7.01 -8.54
N ASN A 54 1.04 7.88 -8.46
CA ASN A 54 -0.37 7.46 -8.51
C ASN A 54 -0.71 6.74 -9.82
N ARG A 55 -0.25 7.27 -10.97
CA ARG A 55 -0.40 6.60 -12.26
C ARG A 55 0.30 5.24 -12.29
N THR A 56 1.53 5.17 -11.80
CA THR A 56 2.28 3.90 -11.74
C THR A 56 1.61 2.87 -10.83
N ILE A 57 1.04 3.29 -9.69
CA ILE A 57 0.26 2.40 -8.81
C ILE A 57 -0.97 1.87 -9.54
N LEU A 58 -1.70 2.73 -10.26
CA LEU A 58 -2.88 2.33 -11.01
C LEU A 58 -2.54 1.34 -12.12
N GLU A 59 -1.49 1.61 -12.90
CA GLU A 59 -1.00 0.71 -13.95
C GLU A 59 -0.62 -0.66 -13.38
N LYS A 60 0.08 -0.69 -12.24
CA LYS A 60 0.41 -1.95 -11.54
C LYS A 60 -0.83 -2.71 -11.10
N ALA A 61 -1.83 -2.03 -10.53
CA ALA A 61 -3.07 -2.66 -10.11
C ALA A 61 -3.85 -3.26 -11.30
N ILE A 62 -3.86 -2.55 -12.43
CA ILE A 62 -4.42 -3.07 -13.69
C ILE A 62 -3.66 -4.34 -14.12
N CYS A 63 -2.32 -4.33 -14.10
CA CYS A 63 -1.51 -5.50 -14.42
C CYS A 63 -1.72 -6.68 -13.45
N LEU A 64 -2.07 -6.42 -12.18
CA LEU A 64 -2.37 -7.47 -11.21
C LEU A 64 -3.72 -8.12 -11.46
N ILE A 65 -4.76 -7.33 -11.76
CA ILE A 65 -6.13 -7.85 -11.88
C ILE A 65 -6.46 -8.37 -13.28
N HIS A 66 -5.94 -7.75 -14.34
CA HIS A 66 -6.26 -8.09 -15.73
C HIS A 66 -5.98 -9.56 -16.13
N PRO A 67 -4.85 -10.20 -15.72
CA PRO A 67 -4.60 -11.60 -16.07
C PRO A 67 -5.42 -12.58 -15.23
N THR A 68 -6.19 -12.11 -14.25
CA THR A 68 -6.99 -12.95 -13.37
C THR A 68 -8.43 -13.01 -13.87
N ASN A 69 -9.14 -14.11 -13.59
CA ASN A 69 -10.58 -14.21 -13.82
C ASN A 69 -11.41 -13.57 -12.69
N LEU A 70 -10.83 -12.63 -11.93
CA LEU A 70 -11.47 -11.98 -10.81
C LEU A 70 -12.39 -10.84 -11.26
N SER A 71 -13.44 -10.60 -10.48
CA SER A 71 -14.33 -9.47 -10.66
C SER A 71 -13.59 -8.14 -10.44
N LYS A 72 -14.00 -7.10 -11.18
CA LYS A 72 -13.53 -5.72 -10.98
C LYS A 72 -13.81 -5.18 -9.57
N SER A 73 -14.68 -5.83 -8.80
CA SER A 73 -14.91 -5.49 -7.40
C SER A 73 -13.65 -5.61 -6.53
N PHE A 74 -12.65 -6.41 -6.95
CA PHE A 74 -11.38 -6.60 -6.23
C PHE A 74 -10.31 -5.54 -6.56
N TRP A 75 -10.72 -4.39 -7.12
CA TRP A 75 -9.78 -3.34 -7.54
C TRP A 75 -9.03 -2.72 -6.34
N ALA A 76 -9.67 -2.65 -5.17
CA ALA A 76 -9.08 -2.06 -3.97
C ALA A 76 -7.91 -2.91 -3.47
N GLU A 77 -8.09 -4.23 -3.42
CA GLU A 77 -7.07 -5.20 -3.05
C GLU A 77 -5.90 -5.23 -4.04
N ALA A 78 -6.21 -5.06 -5.34
CA ALA A 78 -5.19 -4.93 -6.37
C ALA A 78 -4.35 -3.64 -6.19
N ILE A 79 -4.99 -2.52 -5.83
CA ILE A 79 -4.31 -1.26 -5.52
C ILE A 79 -3.44 -1.41 -4.26
N ASP A 80 -3.96 -2.00 -3.19
CA ASP A 80 -3.21 -2.23 -1.96
C ASP A 80 -1.96 -3.10 -2.21
N THR A 81 -2.12 -4.15 -3.01
CA THR A 81 -1.01 -5.00 -3.44
C THR A 81 0.00 -4.22 -4.29
N ALA A 82 -0.45 -3.38 -5.23
CA ALA A 82 0.41 -2.54 -6.05
C ALA A 82 1.23 -1.55 -5.20
N VAL A 83 0.62 -0.94 -4.18
CA VAL A 83 1.28 -0.05 -3.22
C VAL A 83 2.32 -0.82 -2.41
N LEU A 84 1.96 -2.01 -1.89
CA LEU A 84 2.87 -2.87 -1.14
C LEU A 84 4.10 -3.23 -1.97
N LEU A 85 3.90 -3.69 -3.22
CA LEU A 85 4.99 -4.02 -4.14
C LEU A 85 5.87 -2.79 -4.43
N SER A 86 5.27 -1.63 -4.63
CA SER A 86 6.02 -0.38 -4.91
C SER A 86 6.91 0.03 -3.72
N ASN A 87 6.47 -0.24 -2.49
CA ASN A 87 7.22 0.05 -1.27
C ASN A 87 8.28 -1.00 -0.93
N LEU A 88 8.09 -2.26 -1.33
CA LEU A 88 9.02 -3.35 -1.03
C LEU A 88 10.06 -3.60 -2.12
N ILE A 89 9.76 -3.28 -3.39
CA ILE A 89 10.66 -3.57 -4.50
C ILE A 89 11.75 -2.48 -4.62
N PRO A 90 13.04 -2.85 -4.62
CA PRO A 90 14.12 -1.93 -4.89
C PRO A 90 14.11 -1.47 -6.35
N THR A 91 14.50 -0.22 -6.60
CA THR A 91 14.65 0.32 -7.95
C THR A 91 16.04 0.88 -8.18
N ILE A 92 16.49 0.87 -9.43
CA ILE A 92 17.79 1.41 -9.84
C ILE A 92 17.90 2.90 -9.49
N SER A 93 16.82 3.65 -9.69
CA SER A 93 16.71 5.07 -9.32
C SER A 93 16.98 5.36 -7.83
N ARG A 94 16.90 4.33 -6.97
CA ARG A 94 17.13 4.41 -5.52
C ARG A 94 18.37 3.61 -5.09
N ASN A 95 19.36 3.44 -5.97
CA ASN A 95 20.57 2.65 -5.72
C ASN A 95 20.26 1.22 -5.23
N ASN A 96 19.26 0.58 -5.85
CA ASN A 96 18.76 -0.75 -5.50
C ASN A 96 18.27 -0.89 -4.04
N LYS A 97 17.77 0.20 -3.43
CA LYS A 97 17.12 0.19 -2.12
C LYS A 97 15.61 0.34 -2.26
N SER A 98 14.85 -0.38 -1.44
CA SER A 98 13.38 -0.25 -1.39
C SER A 98 12.96 0.93 -0.49
N PRO A 99 11.82 1.59 -0.77
CA PRO A 99 11.27 2.62 0.10
C PRO A 99 11.09 2.12 1.54
N HIS A 100 10.63 0.89 1.71
CA HIS A 100 10.49 0.26 3.01
C HIS A 100 11.83 0.16 3.75
N LEU A 101 12.91 -0.23 3.06
CA LEU A 101 14.26 -0.25 3.65
C LEU A 101 14.71 1.15 4.08
N LEU A 102 14.54 2.15 3.23
CA LEU A 102 14.95 3.53 3.52
C LEU A 102 14.15 4.12 4.70
N TRP A 103 12.87 3.75 4.80
CA TRP A 103 11.98 4.28 5.83
C TRP A 103 12.14 3.58 7.17
N TYR A 104 12.07 2.25 7.18
CA TYR A 104 12.08 1.44 8.41
C TYR A 104 13.46 0.90 8.79
N ASN A 105 14.49 1.14 7.97
CA ASN A 105 15.80 0.46 8.10
C ASN A 105 15.68 -1.08 8.13
N ASN A 106 14.65 -1.61 7.46
CA ASN A 106 14.32 -3.03 7.40
C ASN A 106 13.98 -3.38 5.95
N PRO A 107 14.64 -4.38 5.32
CA PRO A 107 14.36 -4.74 3.93
C PRO A 107 12.93 -5.25 3.68
N GLY A 108 12.19 -5.61 4.73
CA GLY A 108 10.89 -6.26 4.61
C GLY A 108 11.04 -7.73 4.20
N ARG A 109 9.92 -8.46 4.15
CA ARG A 109 9.90 -9.90 3.84
C ARG A 109 9.45 -10.15 2.40
N ILE A 110 10.28 -9.78 1.42
CA ILE A 110 9.98 -9.92 -0.03
C ILE A 110 9.69 -11.38 -0.41
N ASN A 111 10.32 -12.33 0.26
CA ASN A 111 10.19 -13.77 0.08
C ASN A 111 8.77 -14.29 0.38
N ARG A 112 7.93 -13.49 1.04
CA ARG A 112 6.53 -13.83 1.34
C ARG A 112 5.55 -13.41 0.25
N LEU A 113 5.98 -12.57 -0.69
CA LEU A 113 5.12 -12.11 -1.77
C LEU A 113 4.57 -13.30 -2.56
N LYS A 114 3.26 -13.27 -2.80
CA LYS A 114 2.54 -14.26 -3.62
C LYS A 114 1.89 -13.56 -4.80
N THR A 115 1.66 -14.32 -5.86
CA THR A 115 0.99 -13.83 -7.06
C THR A 115 -0.47 -13.52 -6.75
N PHE A 116 -0.88 -12.27 -6.99
CA PHE A 116 -2.27 -11.85 -6.88
C PHE A 116 -3.17 -12.69 -7.80
N GLY A 117 -4.34 -13.09 -7.32
CA GLY A 117 -5.31 -13.91 -8.05
C GLY A 117 -4.96 -15.39 -8.16
N PHE A 118 -3.88 -15.86 -7.52
CA PHE A 118 -3.50 -17.27 -7.55
C PHE A 118 -4.28 -18.11 -6.54
N ARG A 119 -4.49 -19.40 -6.84
CA ARG A 119 -5.16 -20.34 -5.94
C ARG A 119 -4.37 -20.48 -4.64
N ALA A 120 -5.04 -20.28 -3.52
CA ALA A 120 -4.51 -20.40 -2.18
C ALA A 120 -5.28 -21.47 -1.40
N VAL A 121 -4.64 -22.02 -0.37
CA VAL A 121 -5.29 -22.92 0.58
C VAL A 121 -5.23 -22.25 1.95
N ILE A 122 -6.39 -22.00 2.52
CA ILE A 122 -6.55 -21.44 3.86
C ILE A 122 -6.48 -22.60 4.84
N PHE A 123 -5.50 -22.60 5.74
CA PHE A 123 -5.36 -23.67 6.71
C PHE A 123 -6.48 -23.60 7.78
N ASN A 124 -7.24 -24.67 7.91
CA ASN A 124 -8.28 -24.80 8.92
C ASN A 124 -7.66 -25.49 10.14
N HIS A 125 -7.56 -24.80 11.27
CA HIS A 125 -7.10 -25.43 12.52
C HIS A 125 -8.00 -26.59 12.91
N HIS A 126 -7.42 -27.65 13.48
CA HIS A 126 -8.14 -28.87 13.89
C HIS A 126 -9.37 -28.60 14.78
N LYS A 127 -9.35 -27.52 15.57
CA LYS A 127 -10.46 -27.10 16.44
C LYS A 127 -11.69 -26.59 15.67
N HIS A 128 -11.51 -26.20 14.41
CA HIS A 128 -12.56 -25.69 13.52
C HIS A 128 -12.91 -26.70 12.42
N ARG A 129 -12.49 -27.96 12.58
CA ARG A 129 -12.83 -29.04 11.66
C ARG A 129 -13.96 -29.86 12.27
N ASP A 130 -15.02 -30.06 11.48
CA ASP A 130 -16.17 -30.87 11.90
C ASP A 130 -15.81 -32.34 12.12
N TRP A 131 -14.68 -32.80 11.56
CA TRP A 131 -14.22 -34.17 11.73
C TRP A 131 -12.69 -34.36 11.61
N LYS A 132 -12.18 -35.47 12.16
CA LYS A 132 -10.73 -35.73 12.32
C LYS A 132 -9.93 -35.79 11.01
N LEU A 133 -10.50 -36.31 9.92
CA LEU A 133 -9.86 -36.29 8.59
C LEU A 133 -10.54 -35.28 7.63
N ALA A 134 -11.20 -34.25 8.17
CA ALA A 134 -11.67 -33.15 7.33
C ALA A 134 -10.50 -32.53 6.58
N PRO A 135 -10.71 -32.05 5.34
CA PRO A 135 -9.68 -31.36 4.59
C PRO A 135 -8.98 -30.32 5.46
N PRO A 136 -7.63 -30.31 5.49
CA PRO A 136 -6.89 -29.44 6.38
C PRO A 136 -6.97 -27.97 6.01
N GLY A 137 -7.60 -27.66 4.89
CA GLY A 137 -7.84 -26.29 4.45
C GLY A 137 -8.94 -26.17 3.42
N SER A 138 -9.36 -24.93 3.22
CA SER A 138 -10.34 -24.54 2.22
C SER A 138 -9.63 -23.82 1.07
N GLU A 139 -10.11 -24.05 -0.15
CA GLU A 139 -9.57 -23.34 -1.30
C GLU A 139 -10.04 -21.89 -1.32
N GLY A 140 -9.15 -21.00 -1.74
CA GLY A 140 -9.41 -19.59 -1.89
C GLY A 140 -8.54 -18.98 -2.98
N ILE A 141 -8.62 -17.67 -3.12
CA ILE A 141 -7.80 -16.89 -4.04
C ILE A 141 -7.01 -15.87 -3.22
N PHE A 142 -5.71 -15.77 -3.49
CA PHE A 142 -4.86 -14.78 -2.83
C PHE A 142 -5.12 -13.39 -3.40
N LEU A 143 -5.59 -12.47 -2.57
CA LEU A 143 -5.91 -11.08 -2.96
C LEU A 143 -4.88 -10.05 -2.47
N GLY A 144 -3.81 -10.48 -1.79
CA GLY A 144 -2.80 -9.57 -1.25
C GLY A 144 -2.50 -9.83 0.22
N ASP A 145 -1.45 -9.18 0.71
CA ASP A 145 -1.10 -9.20 2.13
C ASP A 145 -1.81 -8.05 2.86
N GLU A 146 -2.57 -8.35 3.90
CA GLU A 146 -3.14 -7.32 4.76
C GLU A 146 -2.04 -6.65 5.61
N ASN A 147 -2.00 -5.31 5.58
CA ASN A 147 -1.11 -4.50 6.43
C ASN A 147 -1.52 -4.51 7.92
N LYS A 148 -2.59 -5.22 8.30
CA LYS A 148 -3.07 -5.33 9.68
C LYS A 148 -2.98 -6.78 10.11
N ASN A 149 -2.05 -7.02 11.02
CA ASN A 149 -1.84 -8.27 11.76
C ASN A 149 -1.23 -9.42 10.96
N THR A 150 0.05 -9.62 11.26
CA THR A 150 0.74 -10.90 11.13
C THR A 150 0.01 -11.93 11.99
N SER A 151 -1.02 -12.57 11.45
CA SER A 151 -1.70 -13.69 12.09
C SER A 151 -1.50 -14.91 11.20
N TYR A 152 -0.48 -15.68 11.54
CA TYR A 152 -0.50 -17.12 11.31
C TYR A 152 -1.30 -17.77 12.43
#